data_AF-A0A1X9FNG8-F1
#
_entry.id   AF-A0A1X9FNG8-F1
#
_cell.length_a   1.000
_cell.length_b   1.000
_cell.length_c   1.000
_cell.angle_alpha   90.00
_cell.angle_beta   90.00
_cell.angle_gamma   90.00
#
_symmetry.space_group_name_H-M   'P 1'
#
loop_
_entity.id
_entity.type
_entity.pdbx_description
1 polymer ?
#
loop_
_entity_poly.entity_id
_entity_poly.type
_entity_poly.pdbx_seq_one_letter_code
_entity_poly.pdbx_strand_id
1 'polypeptide(L)' 'RQLCHIEIESFGYTMRDIRYKWNEGPNSVGVSSEVSLPQFKVLGHRQRAMEISLTTGNYS' A
#
# COMPACT_ATOMS: atom_id res chain seq x y z
N ARG A 1 5.15 6.13 18.99
CA ARG A 1 4.17 5.87 17.92
C ARG A 1 4.95 5.44 16.69
N GLN A 2 4.69 4.26 16.15
CA GLN A 2 5.39 3.72 14.98
C GLN A 2 4.46 3.79 13.76
N LEU A 3 5.05 3.98 12.59
CA LEU A 3 4.37 3.91 11.31
C LEU A 3 5.14 2.90 10.45
N CYS A 4 4.49 1.78 10.14
CA CYS A 4 5.06 0.71 9.34
C CYS A 4 4.39 0.72 7.96
N HIS A 5 5.17 0.49 6.91
CA HIS A 5 4.71 0.54 5.53
C HIS A 5 4.70 -0.85 4.91
N ILE A 6 3.69 -1.09 4.07
CA ILE A 6 3.66 -2.20 3.10
C ILE A 6 3.54 -1.53 1.74
N GLU A 7 4.49 -1.80 0.88
CA GLU A 7 4.56 -1.25 -0.47
C GLU A 7 4.23 -2.36 -1.47
N ILE A 8 3.44 -2.03 -2.49
CA ILE A 8 2.98 -2.94 -3.52
C ILE A 8 3.32 -2.28 -4.85
N GLU A 9 4.08 -2.97 -5.68
CA GLU A 9 4.55 -2.46 -6.97
C GLU A 9 4.60 -3.61 -8.00
N SER A 10 4.40 -3.29 -9.27
CA SER A 10 4.71 -4.22 -10.36
C SER A 10 6.21 -4.30 -10.60
N PHE A 11 6.76 -5.51 -10.68
CA PHE A 11 8.19 -5.68 -10.95
C PHE A 11 8.55 -5.41 -12.43
N GLY A 12 7.73 -5.91 -13.37
CA GLY A 12 8.09 -5.96 -14.80
C GLY A 12 7.29 -5.03 -15.71
N TYR A 13 6.23 -4.41 -15.20
CA TYR A 13 5.33 -3.58 -16.01
C TYR A 13 5.34 -2.15 -15.50
N THR A 14 5.61 -1.22 -16.43
CA THR A 14 5.58 0.21 -16.12
C THR A 14 4.14 0.71 -16.10
N MET A 15 3.93 1.95 -15.65
CA MET A 15 2.62 2.61 -15.69
C MET A 15 2.06 2.87 -17.11
N ARG A 16 2.83 2.58 -18.16
CA ARG A 16 2.32 2.54 -19.54
C ARG A 16 1.50 1.28 -19.80
N ASP A 17 1.81 0.20 -19.10
CA ASP A 17 1.20 -1.12 -19.30
C ASP A 17 0.13 -1.41 -18.24
N ILE A 18 0.41 -1.11 -16.97
CA ILE A 18 -0.47 -1.43 -15.83
C ILE A 18 -0.50 -0.27 -14.84
N ARG A 19 -1.69 0.06 -14.31
CA ARG A 19 -1.87 1.04 -13.24
C ARG A 19 -2.68 0.46 -12.10
N TYR A 20 -2.12 0.42 -10.90
CA TYR A 20 -2.85 -0.02 -9.71
C TYR A 20 -3.86 1.02 -9.23
N LYS A 21 -4.98 0.52 -8.69
CA LYS A 21 -5.99 1.33 -8.03
C LYS A 21 -6.57 0.58 -6.83
N TRP A 22 -6.88 1.31 -5.78
CA TRP A 22 -7.72 0.84 -4.68
C TRP A 22 -9.17 0.82 -5.14
N ASN A 23 -9.74 -0.36 -5.39
CA ASN A 23 -11.03 -0.49 -6.08
C ASN A 23 -12.21 0.09 -5.27
N GLU A 24 -12.21 -0.09 -3.96
CA GLU A 24 -13.24 0.41 -3.04
C GLU A 24 -12.80 1.70 -2.32
N GLY A 25 -11.84 2.43 -2.89
CA GLY A 25 -11.29 3.64 -2.29
C GLY A 25 -10.83 3.35 -0.85
N PRO A 26 -11.16 4.20 0.15
CA PRO A 26 -10.76 4.04 1.55
C PRO A 26 -11.14 2.71 2.20
N ASN A 27 -12.10 1.97 1.66
CA ASN A 27 -12.56 0.68 2.20
C ASN A 27 -11.77 -0.51 1.64
N SER A 28 -10.86 -0.29 0.69
CA SER A 28 -10.09 -1.36 0.06
C SER A 28 -9.09 -2.03 1.01
N VAL A 29 -8.74 -1.35 2.10
CA VAL A 29 -7.86 -1.85 3.15
C VAL A 29 -8.60 -1.79 4.48
N GLY A 30 -8.45 -2.85 5.26
CA GLY A 30 -9.00 -2.94 6.61
C GLY A 30 -8.01 -3.63 7.53
N VAL A 31 -8.17 -3.42 8.84
CA VAL A 31 -7.49 -4.20 9.87
C VAL A 31 -8.56 -5.00 10.58
N SER A 32 -8.43 -6.33 10.58
CA SER A 32 -9.35 -7.20 11.31
C SER A 32 -9.31 -6.89 12.81
N SER A 33 -10.46 -6.91 13.46
CA SER A 33 -10.58 -6.74 14.92
C SER A 33 -9.87 -7.82 15.71
N GLU A 34 -9.57 -8.96 15.09
CA GLU A 34 -8.84 -10.08 15.70
C GLU A 34 -7.33 -9.85 15.74
N VAL A 35 -6.83 -8.84 15.01
CA VAL A 35 -5.40 -8.51 15.03
C VAL A 35 -5.02 -7.96 16.40
N SER A 36 -4.23 -8.74 17.13
CA SER A 36 -3.63 -8.35 18.40
C SER A 36 -2.12 -8.56 18.34
N LEU A 37 -1.37 -7.60 18.88
CA LEU A 37 0.08 -7.65 18.96
C LEU A 37 0.50 -7.60 20.42
N PRO A 38 1.47 -8.43 20.86
CA PRO A 38 1.81 -8.55 22.28
C PRO A 38 2.41 -7.26 22.87
N GLN A 39 3.07 -6.44 22.04
CA GLN A 39 3.76 -5.22 22.47
C GLN A 39 3.16 -3.94 21.88
N PHE A 40 2.20 -4.05 20.95
CA PHE A 40 1.68 -2.92 20.18
C PHE A 40 0.16 -2.92 20.13
N LYS A 41 -0.42 -1.72 20.04
CA LYS A 41 -1.84 -1.52 19.72
C LYS A 41 -1.94 -0.88 18.35
N VAL A 42 -2.75 -1.47 17.47
CA VAL A 42 -3.01 -0.88 16.15
C VAL A 42 -3.97 0.29 16.34
N LEU A 43 -3.49 1.51 16.08
CA LEU A 43 -4.28 2.73 16.22
C LEU A 43 -5.09 3.07 14.97
N GLY A 44 -4.80 2.42 13.85
CA GLY A 44 -5.42 2.67 12.56
C GLY A 44 -4.47 2.35 11.41
N HIS A 45 -4.94 2.57 10.19
CA HIS A 45 -4.16 2.41 8.97
C HIS A 45 -4.45 3.57 8.01
N ARG A 46 -3.61 3.73 7.00
CA ARG A 46 -3.85 4.64 5.88
C ARG A 46 -3.33 3.99 4.60
N GLN A 47 -4.05 4.21 3.51
CA GLN A 47 -3.63 3.81 2.18
C GLN A 47 -3.20 5.03 1.38
N ARG A 48 -2.24 4.84 0.48
CA ARG A 48 -1.78 5.88 -0.46
C ARG A 48 -1.46 5.21 -1.80
N ALA A 49 -1.84 5.85 -2.89
CA ALA A 49 -1.30 5.55 -4.21
C ALA A 49 -0.18 6.55 -4.50
N MET A 50 0.93 6.08 -5.07
CA MET A 50 2.09 6.90 -5.39
C MET A 50 2.72 6.41 -6.69
N GLU A 51 3.35 7.31 -7.43
CA GLU A 51 4.20 6.97 -8.57
C GLU A 51 5.66 7.09 -8.14
N ILE A 52 6.48 6.12 -8.51
CA ILE A 52 7.93 6.19 -8.33
C ILE A 52 8.64 6.09 -9.68
N SER A 53 9.64 6.95 -9.86
CA SER A 53 10.51 6.95 -11.04
C SER A 53 11.80 6.22 -10.74
N LEU A 54 12.02 5.12 -11.44
CA LEU A 54 13.24 4.32 -11.41
C LEU A 54 13.98 4.42 -12.74
N THR A 55 15.18 3.85 -12.82
CA THR A 55 15.99 3.86 -14.06
C THR A 55 15.32 3.09 -15.20
N THR A 56 14.47 2.11 -14.88
CA THR A 56 13.75 1.26 -15.85
C THR A 56 12.38 1.80 -16.24
N GLY A 57 11.88 2.86 -15.59
CA GLY A 57 10.58 3.45 -15.88
C GLY A 57 9.86 3.98 -14.65
N ASN A 58 8.60 4.37 -14.86
CA ASN A 58 7.71 4.81 -13.78
C ASN A 58 6.76 3.67 -13.39
N TYR A 59 6.59 3.49 -12.08
CA TYR A 59 5.85 2.39 -11.49
C TYR A 59 4.81 2.91 -10.48
N SER A 60 3.72 2.17 -10.34
CA SER A 60 2.59 2.44 -9.43
C SER A 60 2.61 1.53 -8.21
#